data_AF-A0A9D8ZGG0-F1
#
_entry.id   AF-A0A9D8ZGG0-F1
#
_cell.length_a   1.000
_cell.length_b   1.000
_cell.length_c   1.000
_cell.angle_alpha   90.00
_cell.angle_beta   90.00
_cell.angle_gamma   90.00
#
_symmetry.space_group_name_H-M   'P 1'
#
loop_
_entity.id
_entity.type
_entity.pdbx_description
1 polymer ?
#
loop_
_entity_poly.entity_id
_entity_poly.type
_entity_poly.pdbx_seq_one_letter_code
_entity_poly.pdbx_strand_id
1 'polypeptide(L)'
;METLHYKGYEIKIERDDFPQNPLRDWDGHVLFCLNHKRYDLHNNTDFDTNEFESWEAIREAIEDEYCPLAILSVFMYDHGGITIKTSPFICCWDSSQIGFAFIDIPTLKQWGLRAGDKTAKELEEMIRDNVRLYDDYLTGNVFGYSIADSSGNTLDSCYGYYGDLGKEDMIGEAKSNDEHYLRQKIVKHAIKVKRWIRSQVPLIYRQSIGQIHFYSK
;
A
#
# COMPACT_ATOMS: atom_id res chain seq x y z
N MET A 1 -14.46 8.28 6.91
CA MET A 1 -15.16 7.92 5.67
C MET A 1 -15.26 9.15 4.81
N GLU A 2 -14.72 9.10 3.59
CA GLU A 2 -14.76 10.15 2.57
C GLU A 2 -15.58 9.61 1.38
N THR A 3 -16.31 10.48 0.68
CA THR A 3 -17.16 10.06 -0.45
C THR A 3 -16.86 10.93 -1.66
N LEU A 4 -16.61 10.27 -2.79
CA LEU A 4 -16.35 10.90 -4.08
C LEU A 4 -17.44 10.48 -5.07
N HIS A 5 -17.95 11.46 -5.83
CA HIS A 5 -18.89 11.19 -6.92
C HIS A 5 -18.16 11.23 -8.26
N TYR A 6 -18.20 10.14 -9.01
CA TYR A 6 -17.54 10.04 -10.31
C TYR A 6 -18.46 9.40 -11.35
N LYS A 7 -18.75 10.12 -12.44
CA LYS A 7 -19.57 9.67 -13.59
C LYS A 7 -20.90 8.98 -13.22
N GLY A 8 -21.54 9.41 -12.14
CA GLY A 8 -22.84 8.91 -11.67
C GLY A 8 -22.76 7.72 -10.69
N TYR A 9 -21.56 7.34 -10.26
CA TYR A 9 -21.33 6.38 -9.19
C TYR A 9 -20.81 7.09 -7.93
N GLU A 10 -21.04 6.45 -6.80
CA GLU A 10 -20.55 6.86 -5.49
C GLU A 10 -19.39 5.93 -5.09
N ILE A 11 -18.21 6.52 -4.97
CA ILE A 11 -17.00 5.85 -4.46
C ILE A 11 -16.86 6.25 -3.00
N LYS A 12 -16.95 5.28 -2.10
CA LYS A 12 -16.69 5.47 -0.67
C LYS A 12 -15.26 5.07 -0.38
N ILE A 13 -14.56 5.94 0.33
CA ILE A 13 -13.20 5.72 0.82
C ILE A 13 -13.28 5.55 2.33
N GLU A 14 -12.68 4.47 2.83
CA GLU A 14 -12.67 4.12 4.24
C GLU A 14 -11.31 3.60 4.68
N ARG A 15 -11.13 3.57 6.01
CA ARG A 15 -9.97 2.91 6.60
C ARG A 15 -10.16 1.40 6.46
N ASP A 16 -9.06 0.70 6.18
CA ASP A 16 -9.05 -0.74 6.29
C ASP A 16 -8.91 -1.11 7.77
N ASP A 17 -9.95 -1.72 8.34
CA ASP A 17 -9.96 -2.16 9.73
C ASP A 17 -9.20 -3.49 9.92
N PHE A 18 -8.91 -4.22 8.82
CA PHE A 18 -8.24 -5.52 8.84
C PHE A 18 -7.10 -5.59 7.82
N PRO A 19 -6.14 -4.65 7.85
CA PRO A 19 -5.03 -4.64 6.91
C PRO A 19 -4.09 -5.81 7.18
N GLN A 20 -3.49 -6.35 6.12
CA GLN A 20 -2.39 -7.30 6.24
C GLN A 20 -1.18 -6.63 6.89
N ASN A 21 -0.30 -7.40 7.52
CA ASN A 21 0.95 -6.87 8.02
C ASN A 21 2.00 -6.96 6.88
N PRO A 22 2.46 -5.83 6.32
CA PRO A 22 3.37 -5.84 5.18
C PRO A 22 4.74 -6.44 5.48
N LEU A 23 5.11 -6.62 6.75
CA LEU A 23 6.36 -7.25 7.15
C LEU A 23 6.22 -8.72 7.55
N ARG A 24 5.01 -9.20 7.87
CA ARG A 24 4.77 -10.61 8.22
C ARG A 24 4.13 -11.40 7.08
N ASP A 25 3.26 -10.76 6.33
CA ASP A 25 2.43 -11.41 5.32
C ASP A 25 3.02 -11.27 3.91
N TRP A 26 3.94 -10.32 3.70
CA TRP A 26 4.56 -10.04 2.41
C TRP A 26 6.07 -10.27 2.43
N ASP A 27 6.59 -10.75 1.30
CA ASP A 27 8.02 -10.89 1.08
C ASP A 27 8.65 -9.58 0.61
N GLY A 28 9.98 -9.51 0.67
CA GLY A 28 10.75 -8.46 0.01
C GLY A 28 10.93 -7.17 0.81
N HIS A 29 10.73 -7.22 2.12
CA HIS A 29 11.06 -6.13 3.03
C HIS A 29 12.54 -6.16 3.46
N VAL A 30 13.01 -5.05 4.01
CA VAL A 30 14.34 -4.96 4.64
C VAL A 30 14.39 -5.76 5.95
N LEU A 31 15.59 -6.02 6.48
CA LEU A 31 15.71 -6.62 7.80
C LEU A 31 15.43 -5.59 8.89
N PHE A 32 14.79 -6.03 9.97
CA PHE A 32 14.41 -5.23 11.13
C PHE A 32 14.86 -5.95 12.39
N CYS A 33 15.59 -5.23 13.23
CA CYS A 33 15.89 -5.61 14.60
C CYS A 33 15.24 -4.57 15.50
N LEU A 34 13.92 -4.71 15.73
CA LEU A 34 13.14 -3.79 16.58
C LEU A 34 12.66 -4.50 17.83
N ASN A 35 12.65 -3.78 18.95
CA ASN A 35 12.16 -4.32 20.20
C ASN A 35 11.58 -3.21 21.07
N HIS A 36 10.50 -3.51 21.77
CA HIS A 36 9.89 -2.58 22.69
C HIS A 36 9.11 -3.30 23.79
N LYS A 37 9.20 -2.80 25.03
CA LYS A 37 8.60 -3.47 26.20
C LYS A 37 7.08 -3.59 26.17
N ARG A 38 6.40 -2.69 25.45
CA ARG A 38 4.92 -2.59 25.42
C ARG A 38 4.30 -3.03 24.09
N TYR A 39 5.07 -3.08 23.01
CA TYR A 39 4.55 -3.31 21.67
C TYR A 39 5.29 -4.48 21.04
N ASP A 40 4.55 -5.40 20.45
CA ASP A 40 5.08 -6.49 19.63
C ASP A 40 5.49 -5.91 18.28
N LEU A 41 6.76 -5.52 18.17
CA LEU A 41 7.33 -4.94 16.96
C LEU A 41 8.02 -6.01 16.11
N HIS A 42 8.14 -5.75 14.82
CA HIS A 42 8.76 -6.70 13.90
C HIS A 42 10.27 -6.84 14.17
N ASN A 43 10.70 -8.08 14.43
CA ASN A 43 12.10 -8.46 14.54
C ASN A 43 12.31 -9.76 13.75
N ASN A 44 13.11 -9.71 12.69
CA ASN A 44 13.47 -10.85 11.86
C ASN A 44 14.98 -11.18 11.96
N THR A 45 15.59 -10.80 13.08
CA THR A 45 16.96 -11.13 13.46
C THR A 45 16.97 -12.02 14.71
N ASP A 46 18.11 -12.65 14.97
CA ASP A 46 18.30 -13.47 16.18
C ASP A 46 18.65 -12.63 17.43
N PHE A 47 18.68 -11.30 17.32
CA PHE A 47 19.05 -10.42 18.41
C PHE A 47 17.84 -9.96 19.24
N ASP A 48 17.91 -10.18 20.56
CA ASP A 48 17.07 -9.46 21.52
C ASP A 48 17.82 -8.21 22.00
N THR A 49 17.32 -7.03 21.66
CA THR A 49 17.96 -5.76 22.06
C THR A 49 18.08 -5.59 23.58
N ASN A 50 17.31 -6.34 24.38
CA ASN A 50 17.41 -6.29 25.85
C ASN A 50 18.68 -6.97 26.39
N GLU A 51 19.36 -7.79 25.58
CA GLU A 51 20.61 -8.47 25.96
C GLU A 51 21.83 -7.56 25.86
N PHE A 52 21.65 -6.33 25.35
CA PHE A 52 22.72 -5.38 25.09
C PHE A 52 22.61 -4.15 26.00
N GLU A 53 23.77 -3.60 26.37
CA GLU A 53 23.86 -2.43 27.26
C GLU A 53 23.63 -1.10 26.53
N SER A 54 23.82 -1.05 25.21
CA SER A 54 23.67 0.17 24.41
C SER A 54 23.25 -0.10 22.96
N TRP A 55 22.75 0.94 22.28
CA TRP A 55 22.39 0.89 20.87
C TRP A 55 23.62 0.69 19.97
N GLU A 56 24.77 1.21 20.37
CA GLU A 56 26.05 1.03 19.68
C GLU A 56 26.46 -0.45 19.69
N ALA A 57 26.35 -1.13 20.84
CA ALA A 57 26.67 -2.56 20.95
C ALA A 57 25.77 -3.43 20.06
N ILE A 58 24.48 -3.09 19.97
CA ILE A 58 23.54 -3.77 19.06
C ILE A 58 23.93 -3.53 17.60
N ARG A 59 24.26 -2.28 17.24
CA ARG A 59 24.71 -1.94 15.88
C ARG A 59 25.96 -2.74 15.51
N GLU A 60 26.96 -2.78 16.38
CA GLU A 60 28.20 -3.53 16.17
C GLU A 60 27.91 -5.02 15.96
N ALA A 61 27.04 -5.62 16.78
CA ALA A 61 26.65 -7.02 16.61
C ALA A 61 25.94 -7.28 15.27
N ILE A 62 25.06 -6.37 14.83
CA ILE A 62 24.43 -6.45 13.50
C ILE A 62 25.48 -6.32 12.38
N GLU A 63 26.45 -5.41 12.54
CA GLU A 63 27.50 -5.19 11.56
C GLU A 63 28.42 -6.42 11.41
N ASP A 64 28.75 -7.07 12.53
CA ASP A 64 29.58 -8.27 12.56
C ASP A 64 28.86 -9.49 11.97
N GLU A 65 27.59 -9.72 12.33
CA GLU A 65 26.85 -10.91 11.90
C GLU A 65 26.31 -10.78 10.47
N TYR A 66 25.71 -9.64 10.12
CA TYR A 66 24.99 -9.46 8.86
C TYR A 66 25.77 -8.70 7.80
N CYS A 67 26.85 -7.98 8.16
CA CYS A 67 27.63 -7.15 7.24
C CYS A 67 26.74 -6.27 6.33
N PRO A 68 25.88 -5.41 6.91
CA PRO A 68 24.86 -4.67 6.16
C PRO A 68 25.50 -3.69 5.18
N LEU A 69 24.90 -3.58 4.00
CA LEU A 69 25.28 -2.57 2.99
C LEU A 69 24.77 -1.17 3.37
N ALA A 70 23.67 -1.09 4.12
CA ALA A 70 23.13 0.13 4.72
C ALA A 70 22.33 -0.23 5.98
N ILE A 71 22.39 0.63 6.99
CA ILE A 71 21.73 0.44 8.30
C ILE A 71 21.30 1.79 8.88
N LEU A 72 20.04 1.89 9.29
CA LEU A 72 19.46 3.09 9.92
C LEU A 72 18.86 2.76 11.29
N SER A 73 19.04 3.68 12.24
CA SER A 73 18.32 3.63 13.52
C SER A 73 16.84 3.92 13.31
N VAL A 74 15.98 3.21 14.04
CA VAL A 74 14.53 3.42 14.04
C VAL A 74 14.10 3.96 15.39
N PHE A 75 13.35 5.05 15.37
CA PHE A 75 12.82 5.73 16.55
C PHE A 75 11.31 5.59 16.58
N MET A 76 10.75 5.50 17.78
CA MET A 76 9.32 5.46 18.03
C MET A 76 8.91 6.68 18.86
N TYR A 77 7.72 7.22 18.58
CA TYR A 77 7.00 8.16 19.40
C TYR A 77 5.67 7.54 19.85
N ASP A 78 5.36 7.60 21.15
CA ASP A 78 4.16 7.00 21.74
C ASP A 78 3.36 8.00 22.58
N HIS A 79 2.24 8.50 22.04
CA HIS A 79 1.37 9.45 22.74
C HIS A 79 -0.12 9.22 22.41
N GLY A 80 -0.64 8.05 22.84
CA GLY A 80 -2.01 7.59 22.54
C GLY A 80 -2.13 6.76 21.27
N GLY A 81 -0.99 6.36 20.72
CA GLY A 81 -0.76 5.63 19.49
C GLY A 81 0.73 5.72 19.17
N ILE A 82 1.23 4.79 18.36
CA ILE A 82 2.66 4.77 18.01
C ILE A 82 2.88 5.24 16.57
N THR A 83 3.99 5.94 16.37
CA THR A 83 4.56 6.21 15.05
C THR A 83 6.06 6.01 15.09
N ILE A 84 6.63 5.54 13.99
CA ILE A 84 8.05 5.24 13.84
C ILE A 84 8.67 5.96 12.65
N LYS A 85 9.95 6.28 12.74
CA LYS A 85 10.73 6.82 11.61
C LYS A 85 12.23 6.64 11.84
N THR A 86 13.03 6.88 10.80
CA THR A 86 14.50 6.72 10.84
C THR A 86 15.25 7.97 11.33
N SER A 87 14.56 8.87 12.05
CA SER A 87 15.15 10.08 12.61
C SER A 87 14.58 10.33 14.01
N PRO A 88 15.32 10.97 14.93
CA PRO A 88 14.80 11.28 16.24
C PRO A 88 13.54 12.14 16.18
N PHE A 89 12.66 11.98 17.17
CA PHE A 89 11.59 12.94 17.41
C PHE A 89 12.09 14.04 18.34
N ILE A 90 11.43 15.20 18.28
CA ILE A 90 11.81 16.36 19.11
C ILE A 90 11.39 16.14 20.58
N CYS A 91 10.33 15.37 20.84
CA CYS A 91 9.84 15.12 22.19
C CYS A 91 10.75 14.12 22.92
N CYS A 92 11.42 14.56 23.99
CA CYS A 92 12.34 13.72 24.75
C CYS A 92 11.66 12.73 25.72
N TRP A 93 10.38 12.92 26.05
CA TRP A 93 9.68 12.10 27.04
C TRP A 93 9.01 10.88 26.41
N ASP A 94 8.40 11.08 25.26
CA ASP A 94 7.56 10.07 24.59
C ASP A 94 8.24 9.45 23.37
N SER A 95 9.53 9.76 23.14
CA SER A 95 10.29 9.15 22.07
C SER A 95 11.56 8.45 22.52
N SER A 96 11.89 7.37 21.83
CA SER A 96 13.10 6.60 22.06
C SER A 96 13.51 5.90 20.77
N GLN A 97 14.80 5.55 20.67
CA GLN A 97 15.23 4.56 19.69
C GLN A 97 14.67 3.20 20.11
N ILE A 98 14.22 2.41 19.14
CA ILE A 98 13.62 1.08 19.34
C ILE A 98 14.36 -0.02 18.57
N GLY A 99 15.38 0.32 17.80
CA GLY A 99 16.15 -0.66 17.05
C GLY A 99 16.76 -0.12 15.77
N PHE A 100 16.97 -1.04 14.82
CA PHE A 100 17.58 -0.78 13.53
C PHE A 100 16.81 -1.45 12.38
N ALA A 101 16.91 -0.85 11.20
CA ALA A 101 16.49 -1.46 9.95
C ALA A 101 17.67 -1.41 8.96
N PHE A 102 17.89 -2.50 8.22
CA PHE A 102 19.10 -2.65 7.41
C PHE A 102 18.90 -3.59 6.21
N ILE A 103 19.81 -3.49 5.25
CA ILE A 103 19.85 -4.34 4.06
C ILE A 103 21.21 -5.04 4.01
N ASP A 104 21.21 -6.36 4.01
CA ASP A 104 22.39 -7.19 3.79
C ASP A 104 22.47 -7.70 2.34
N ILE A 105 23.59 -8.36 2.00
CA ILE A 105 23.79 -8.92 0.65
C ILE A 105 22.75 -10.01 0.31
N PRO A 106 22.42 -10.96 1.21
CA PRO A 106 21.34 -11.92 0.99
C PRO A 106 19.99 -11.29 0.62
N THR A 107 19.52 -10.31 1.39
CA THR A 107 18.25 -9.61 1.12
C THR A 107 18.27 -8.94 -0.25
N LEU A 108 19.37 -8.23 -0.57
CA LEU A 108 19.51 -7.58 -1.87
C LEU A 108 19.47 -8.59 -3.04
N LYS A 109 20.05 -9.79 -2.86
CA LYS A 109 20.02 -10.87 -3.84
C LYS A 109 18.63 -11.47 -4.04
N GLN A 110 17.78 -11.52 -3.01
CA GLN A 110 16.39 -11.98 -3.13
C GLN A 110 15.60 -11.07 -4.09
N TRP A 111 15.95 -9.79 -4.16
CA TRP A 111 15.37 -8.84 -5.11
C TRP A 111 16.00 -8.87 -6.50
N GLY A 112 16.92 -9.82 -6.75
CA GLY A 112 17.64 -9.94 -8.02
C GLY A 112 18.74 -8.91 -8.22
N LEU A 113 19.17 -8.22 -7.15
CA LEU A 113 20.21 -7.20 -7.19
C LEU A 113 21.55 -7.72 -6.63
N ARG A 114 22.64 -7.07 -7.02
CA ARG A 114 24.01 -7.35 -6.59
C ARG A 114 24.56 -6.19 -5.77
N ALA A 115 25.57 -6.47 -4.95
CA ALA A 115 26.32 -5.43 -4.27
C ALA A 115 26.93 -4.47 -5.30
N GLY A 116 26.67 -3.17 -5.12
CA GLY A 116 27.07 -2.12 -6.06
C GLY A 116 26.02 -1.72 -7.12
N ASP A 117 24.93 -2.49 -7.27
CA ASP A 117 23.82 -2.10 -8.17
C ASP A 117 23.07 -0.87 -7.67
N LYS A 118 23.17 -0.61 -6.35
CA LYS A 118 22.60 0.54 -5.66
C LYS A 118 23.68 1.25 -4.86
N THR A 119 23.61 2.57 -4.84
CA THR A 119 24.42 3.40 -3.96
C THR A 119 23.95 3.27 -2.51
N ALA A 120 24.83 3.60 -1.55
CA ALA A 120 24.47 3.62 -0.12
C ALA A 120 23.23 4.51 0.14
N LYS A 121 23.14 5.66 -0.53
CA LYS A 121 22.00 6.57 -0.40
C LYS A 121 20.69 5.94 -0.90
N GLU A 122 20.71 5.23 -2.02
CA GLU A 122 19.52 4.53 -2.52
C GLU A 122 19.08 3.42 -1.56
N LEU A 123 20.03 2.67 -1.00
CA LEU A 123 19.73 1.63 0.00
C LEU A 123 19.13 2.22 1.29
N GLU A 124 19.67 3.34 1.78
CA GLU A 124 19.07 4.05 2.91
C GLU A 124 17.64 4.53 2.60
N GLU A 125 17.38 5.01 1.38
CA GLU A 125 16.04 5.44 0.99
C GLU A 125 15.07 4.26 0.95
N MET A 126 15.51 3.10 0.45
CA MET A 126 14.73 1.86 0.49
C MET A 126 14.39 1.45 1.93
N ILE A 127 15.33 1.59 2.87
CA ILE A 127 15.08 1.37 4.30
C ILE A 127 14.05 2.36 4.83
N ARG A 128 14.17 3.65 4.50
CA ARG A 128 13.21 4.69 4.90
C ARG A 128 11.80 4.38 4.41
N ASP A 129 11.67 3.93 3.16
CA ASP A 129 10.37 3.58 2.59
C ASP A 129 9.75 2.34 3.25
N ASN A 130 10.56 1.33 3.59
CA ASN A 130 10.08 0.18 4.37
C ASN A 130 9.63 0.57 5.79
N VAL A 131 10.38 1.46 6.46
CA VAL A 131 9.99 1.98 7.79
C VAL A 131 8.70 2.79 7.69
N ARG A 132 8.51 3.59 6.64
CA ARG A 132 7.25 4.31 6.39
C ARG A 132 6.08 3.38 6.14
N LEU A 133 6.26 2.35 5.32
CA LEU A 133 5.23 1.34 5.07
C LEU A 133 4.80 0.65 6.37
N TYR A 134 5.76 0.35 7.25
CA TYR A 134 5.45 -0.22 8.55
C TYR A 134 4.77 0.78 9.50
N ASP A 135 5.19 2.05 9.49
CA ASP A 135 4.50 3.13 10.20
C ASP A 135 3.05 3.28 9.74
N ASP A 136 2.81 3.22 8.42
CA ASP A 136 1.46 3.26 7.85
C ASP A 136 0.61 2.09 8.35
N TYR A 137 1.17 0.89 8.45
CA TYR A 137 0.46 -0.24 9.07
C TYR A 137 0.18 0.00 10.57
N LEU A 138 1.18 0.41 11.35
CA LEU A 138 1.07 0.58 12.82
C LEU A 138 0.10 1.70 13.21
N THR A 139 0.02 2.76 12.41
CA THR A 139 -0.87 3.90 12.65
C THR A 139 -2.29 3.68 12.10
N GLY A 140 -2.53 2.54 11.44
CA GLY A 140 -3.76 2.29 10.70
C GLY A 140 -3.92 3.21 9.50
N ASN A 141 -2.81 3.72 8.94
CA ASN A 141 -2.80 4.50 7.72
C ASN A 141 -3.06 3.67 6.45
N VAL A 142 -4.06 2.80 6.48
CA VAL A 142 -4.42 1.89 5.40
C VAL A 142 -5.86 2.17 4.97
N PHE A 143 -6.10 2.09 3.66
CA PHE A 143 -7.35 2.49 3.05
C PHE A 143 -7.89 1.42 2.12
N GLY A 144 -9.19 1.54 1.84
CA GLY A 144 -9.85 0.87 0.74
C GLY A 144 -11.01 1.70 0.19
N TYR A 145 -11.56 1.21 -0.91
CA TYR A 145 -12.72 1.81 -1.53
C TYR A 145 -13.81 0.78 -1.79
N SER A 146 -15.05 1.28 -1.82
CA SER A 146 -16.22 0.55 -2.33
C SER A 146 -17.00 1.41 -3.31
N ILE A 147 -17.43 0.80 -4.42
CA ILE A 147 -18.24 1.42 -5.47
C ILE A 147 -19.67 0.93 -5.28
N ALA A 148 -20.62 1.85 -5.16
CA ALA A 148 -22.05 1.52 -5.08
C ALA A 148 -22.83 2.00 -6.31
N ASP A 149 -23.85 1.23 -6.72
CA ASP A 149 -24.82 1.68 -7.70
C ASP A 149 -25.86 2.65 -7.10
N SER A 150 -26.69 3.25 -7.96
CA SER A 150 -27.78 4.17 -7.56
C SER A 150 -28.85 3.53 -6.68
N SER A 151 -28.85 2.20 -6.54
CA SER A 151 -29.75 1.43 -5.68
C SER A 151 -29.09 1.04 -4.36
N GLY A 152 -27.83 1.45 -4.13
CA GLY A 152 -27.07 1.18 -2.91
C GLY A 152 -26.39 -0.18 -2.88
N ASN A 153 -26.37 -0.94 -3.98
CA ASN A 153 -25.66 -2.22 -4.04
C ASN A 153 -24.18 -1.99 -4.33
N THR A 154 -23.31 -2.62 -3.53
CA THR A 154 -21.86 -2.65 -3.81
C THR A 154 -21.59 -3.41 -5.09
N LEU A 155 -20.97 -2.73 -6.06
CA LEU A 155 -20.54 -3.30 -7.34
C LEU A 155 -19.13 -3.87 -7.23
N ASP A 156 -18.26 -3.17 -6.53
CA ASP A 156 -16.85 -3.50 -6.40
C ASP A 156 -16.26 -2.94 -5.12
N SER A 157 -15.20 -3.55 -4.63
CA SER A 157 -14.46 -3.05 -3.47
C SER A 157 -13.05 -3.62 -3.45
N CYS A 158 -12.07 -2.79 -3.11
CA CYS A 158 -10.68 -3.20 -2.93
C CYS A 158 -10.07 -2.47 -1.73
N TYR A 159 -9.20 -3.17 -0.99
CA TYR A 159 -8.58 -2.71 0.25
C TYR A 159 -7.07 -3.03 0.24
N GLY A 160 -6.34 -2.58 1.26
CA GLY A 160 -4.89 -2.80 1.37
C GLY A 160 -4.03 -1.73 0.70
N TYR A 161 -4.51 -0.48 0.62
CA TYR A 161 -3.73 0.65 0.11
C TYR A 161 -3.06 1.40 1.27
N TYR A 162 -1.73 1.36 1.34
CA TYR A 162 -0.95 1.91 2.46
C TYR A 162 -0.51 3.34 2.17
N GLY A 163 -0.66 4.19 3.17
CA GLY A 163 -0.15 5.55 3.13
C GLY A 163 -0.92 6.47 2.20
N ASP A 164 -0.46 7.72 2.11
CA ASP A 164 -1.03 8.73 1.23
C ASP A 164 -0.82 8.37 -0.26
N LEU A 165 0.34 7.79 -0.60
CA LEU A 165 0.62 7.31 -1.96
C LEU A 165 -0.34 6.21 -2.37
N GLY A 166 -0.56 5.20 -1.50
CA GLY A 166 -1.54 4.16 -1.76
C GLY A 166 -2.95 4.71 -1.91
N LYS A 167 -3.33 5.73 -1.13
CA LYS A 167 -4.62 6.41 -1.27
C LYS A 167 -4.78 7.08 -2.64
N GLU A 168 -3.72 7.68 -3.20
CA GLU A 168 -3.76 8.25 -4.56
C GLU A 168 -3.96 7.17 -5.63
N ASP A 169 -3.20 6.06 -5.54
CA ASP A 169 -3.31 4.92 -6.45
C ASP A 169 -4.72 4.29 -6.40
N MET A 170 -5.25 4.12 -5.21
CA MET A 170 -6.61 3.64 -4.95
C MET A 170 -7.67 4.48 -5.67
N ILE A 171 -7.57 5.82 -5.61
CA ILE A 171 -8.50 6.72 -6.30
C ILE A 171 -8.41 6.55 -7.82
N GLY A 172 -7.21 6.34 -8.35
CA GLY A 172 -6.97 6.05 -9.77
C GLY A 172 -7.61 4.73 -10.21
N GLU A 173 -7.44 3.68 -9.41
CA GLU A 173 -8.02 2.36 -9.66
C GLU A 173 -9.55 2.39 -9.59
N ALA A 174 -10.11 2.99 -8.54
CA ALA A 174 -11.55 3.10 -8.36
C ALA A 174 -12.23 3.80 -9.56
N LYS A 175 -11.63 4.89 -10.06
CA LYS A 175 -12.12 5.59 -11.27
C LYS A 175 -12.04 4.71 -12.51
N SER A 176 -10.98 3.92 -12.66
CA SER A 176 -10.81 3.00 -13.78
C SER A 176 -11.87 1.90 -13.78
N ASN A 177 -12.19 1.36 -12.59
CA ASN A 177 -13.23 0.35 -12.42
C ASN A 177 -14.62 0.94 -12.70
N ASP A 178 -14.92 2.14 -12.23
CA ASP A 178 -16.16 2.86 -12.58
C ASP A 178 -16.34 3.03 -14.10
N GLU A 179 -15.28 3.41 -14.81
CA GLU A 179 -15.32 3.52 -16.27
C GLU A 179 -15.60 2.18 -16.95
N HIS A 180 -15.01 1.10 -16.44
CA HIS A 180 -15.27 -0.24 -16.94
C HIS A 180 -16.76 -0.61 -16.78
N TYR A 181 -17.35 -0.38 -15.61
CA TYR A 181 -18.77 -0.64 -15.35
C TYR A 181 -19.69 0.22 -16.23
N LEU A 182 -19.36 1.50 -16.42
CA LEU A 182 -20.11 2.39 -17.31
C LEU A 182 -20.07 1.90 -18.76
N ARG A 183 -18.89 1.50 -19.25
CA ARG A 183 -18.72 0.91 -20.59
C ARG A 183 -19.59 -0.36 -20.73
N GLN A 184 -19.60 -1.25 -19.75
CA GLN A 184 -20.45 -2.44 -19.78
C GLN A 184 -21.94 -2.11 -19.85
N LYS A 185 -22.44 -1.14 -19.07
CA LYS A 185 -23.85 -0.71 -19.11
C LYS A 185 -24.23 -0.15 -20.48
N ILE A 186 -23.39 0.71 -21.08
CA ILE A 186 -23.62 1.29 -22.41
C ILE A 186 -23.69 0.19 -23.48
N VAL A 187 -22.76 -0.78 -23.45
CA VAL A 187 -22.76 -1.91 -24.39
C VAL A 187 -24.00 -2.78 -24.23
N LYS A 188 -24.36 -3.18 -22.99
CA LYS A 188 -25.58 -3.95 -22.72
C LYS A 188 -26.84 -3.21 -23.19
N HIS A 189 -26.92 -1.91 -22.95
CA HIS A 189 -28.02 -1.07 -23.43
C HIS A 189 -28.08 -1.04 -24.97
N ALA A 190 -26.94 -0.82 -25.64
CA ALA A 190 -26.87 -0.81 -27.10
C ALA A 190 -27.29 -2.15 -27.72
N ILE A 191 -26.88 -3.28 -27.12
CA ILE A 191 -27.32 -4.62 -27.54
C ILE A 191 -28.84 -4.78 -27.35
N LYS A 192 -29.38 -4.36 -26.20
CA LYS A 192 -30.82 -4.43 -25.91
C LYS A 192 -31.63 -3.60 -26.90
N VAL A 193 -31.20 -2.38 -27.20
CA VAL A 193 -31.83 -1.49 -28.21
C VAL A 193 -31.76 -2.12 -29.60
N LYS A 194 -30.61 -2.66 -30.01
CA LYS A 194 -30.47 -3.40 -31.29
C LYS A 194 -31.45 -4.58 -31.36
N ARG A 195 -31.62 -5.33 -30.26
CA ARG A 195 -32.58 -6.44 -30.17
C ARG A 195 -34.01 -5.94 -30.34
N TRP A 196 -34.39 -4.87 -29.65
CA TRP A 196 -35.73 -4.28 -29.74
C TRP A 196 -36.07 -3.79 -31.14
N ILE A 197 -35.16 -3.06 -31.81
CA ILE A 197 -35.33 -2.64 -33.20
C ILE A 197 -35.53 -3.86 -34.10
N ARG A 198 -34.74 -4.92 -33.89
CA ARG A 198 -34.87 -6.18 -34.64
C ARG A 198 -36.17 -6.93 -34.40
N SER A 199 -36.80 -6.79 -33.24
CA SER A 199 -38.05 -7.49 -32.91
C SER A 199 -39.32 -6.68 -33.20
N GLN A 200 -39.27 -5.35 -33.03
CA GLN A 200 -40.46 -4.50 -32.97
C GLN A 200 -40.60 -3.55 -34.17
N VAL A 201 -39.54 -3.36 -34.97
CA VAL A 201 -39.57 -2.45 -36.12
C VAL A 201 -39.52 -3.26 -37.42
N PRO A 202 -40.50 -3.15 -38.33
CA PRO A 202 -40.46 -3.82 -39.63
C PRO A 202 -39.20 -3.46 -40.43
N LEU A 203 -38.66 -4.42 -41.21
CA LEU A 203 -37.36 -4.29 -41.87
C LEU A 203 -37.25 -3.03 -42.73
N ILE A 204 -38.33 -2.67 -43.42
CA ILE A 204 -38.42 -1.50 -44.31
C ILE A 204 -38.20 -0.15 -43.63
N TYR A 205 -38.35 -0.09 -42.30
CA TYR A 205 -38.16 1.13 -41.51
C TYR A 205 -36.83 1.13 -40.74
N ARG A 206 -36.00 0.08 -40.86
CA ARG A 206 -34.71 0.01 -40.17
C ARG A 206 -33.63 0.74 -40.98
N GLN A 207 -32.98 1.71 -40.36
CA GLN A 207 -31.78 2.35 -40.92
C GLN A 207 -30.50 1.71 -40.34
N SER A 208 -29.40 1.74 -41.11
CA SER A 208 -28.10 1.27 -40.62
C SER A 208 -27.56 2.24 -39.57
N ILE A 209 -27.42 1.78 -38.33
CA ILE A 209 -26.62 2.51 -37.33
C ILE A 209 -25.16 2.23 -37.68
N GLY A 210 -24.39 3.27 -38.00
CA GLY A 210 -22.95 3.16 -38.29
C GLY A 210 -22.24 2.33 -37.22
N GLN A 211 -21.18 1.60 -37.61
CA GLN A 211 -20.40 0.81 -36.66
C GLN A 211 -19.91 1.72 -35.53
N ILE A 212 -20.33 1.45 -34.29
CA ILE A 212 -19.81 2.16 -33.13
C ILE A 212 -18.36 1.71 -32.98
N HIS A 213 -17.42 2.53 -33.46
CA HIS A 213 -16.00 2.38 -33.18
C HIS A 213 -15.74 2.99 -31.80
N PHE A 214 -15.51 2.12 -30.82
CA PHE A 214 -14.99 2.54 -29.53
C PHE A 214 -13.50 2.77 -29.70
N TYR A 215 -13.10 4.03 -29.86
CA TYR A 215 -11.68 4.37 -29.84
C TYR A 215 -11.12 4.11 -28.44
N SER A 216 -10.11 3.24 -28.33
CA SER A 216 -9.21 3.21 -27.18
C SER A 216 -8.21 4.36 -27.34
N LYS A 217 -8.27 5.33 -26.44
CA LYS A 217 -7.11 6.13 -26.05
C LYS A 217 -6.98 6.02 -24.55
#